data_AF-A0A0D8XLD6-F1
#
_entry.id   AF-A0A0D8XLD6-F1
#
_cell.length_a   1.000
_cell.length_b   1.000
_cell.length_c   1.000
_cell.angle_alpha   90.00
_cell.angle_beta   90.00
_cell.angle_gamma   90.00
#
_symmetry.space_group_name_H-M   'P 1'
#
loop_
_entity.id
_entity.type
_entity.pdbx_description
1 polymer ?
#
loop_
_entity_poly.entity_id
_entity_poly.type
_entity_poly.pdbx_seq_one_letter_code
_entity_poly.pdbx_strand_id
1 'polypeptide(L)'
;MAPEVMMTNRVVRRFGEENALRCVFRDDSGARLIVKDFVQGPCHDQQSSIVANIVQRTLSHGVEINNRHYHFLAWSNSQMRDHGCYMYASTLNHRTGDVSMTVEDMRKWMGDFSSSKNVPKLMSRMGQCFTQAQPTVPILPNECAVEDDVEGGAGHPETHEPYCFSDGCGRVAPSLARRIALALQLEIVPSCYQVRFKGFKGVLAVDPSLDLMKNGPKIVFRKSQMKFKERCEEQENNVLEVVKYSMPSAVCLNRPLITILDQVTQKQSQWLHKKLCSKVHSYLERELSQLGVGNGCIVLAMLLDDSVAGEELTLRLNLPINFVRLRQCGICITNEPFLRRVLVSVYRYNINNHLSKAKIFLPHSVGRSMYGVFDETGLLQYGQVFIQYSASVKKPDGKLKIYTGPVMITKNPCHVAGDVRMFTAVYQPALAHLFDVVVFPGHGPRPHPDEMAGSDLDGDEYSVIFDPDIYFNQNEEAMTFPKSSPDDFDAAPTAYTSLIFF
;
A
#
# COMPACT_ATOMS: atom_id res chain seq x y z
N MET A 1 4.39 -3.37 29.00
CA MET A 1 4.26 -2.51 27.79
C MET A 1 3.29 -1.41 28.10
N ALA A 2 3.57 -0.17 27.66
CA ALA A 2 2.61 0.92 27.73
C ALA A 2 1.59 0.77 26.57
N PRO A 3 0.36 1.30 26.70
CA PRO A 3 -0.59 1.33 25.59
C PRO A 3 -0.02 2.09 24.39
N GLU A 4 -0.13 1.51 23.20
CA GLU A 4 0.31 2.12 21.94
C GLU A 4 -0.87 2.76 21.21
N VAL A 5 -0.70 4.00 20.77
CA VAL A 5 -1.70 4.70 19.96
C VAL A 5 -1.67 4.13 18.55
N MET A 6 -2.80 3.60 18.09
CA MET A 6 -2.97 3.07 16.74
C MET A 6 -4.10 3.80 16.02
N MET A 7 -3.94 4.05 14.71
CA MET A 7 -5.06 4.51 13.89
C MET A 7 -6.17 3.45 13.88
N THR A 8 -7.40 3.90 14.12
CA THR A 8 -8.57 3.01 14.20
C THR A 8 -8.94 2.45 12.83
N ASN A 9 -9.64 1.32 12.83
CA ASN A 9 -10.26 0.74 11.64
C ASN A 9 -11.77 0.64 11.83
N ARG A 10 -12.49 0.22 10.78
CA ARG A 10 -13.96 0.18 10.79
C ARG A 10 -14.52 -0.70 11.92
N VAL A 11 -13.92 -1.85 12.18
CA VAL A 11 -14.33 -2.77 13.25
C VAL A 11 -14.14 -2.12 14.62
N VAL A 12 -12.96 -1.56 14.87
CA VAL A 12 -12.62 -0.89 16.14
C VAL A 12 -13.51 0.33 16.42
N ARG A 13 -13.82 1.12 15.39
CA ARG A 13 -14.76 2.24 15.52
C ARG A 13 -16.17 1.81 15.89
N ARG A 14 -16.63 0.65 15.40
CA ARG A 14 -18.00 0.16 15.63
C ARG A 14 -18.15 -0.53 16.99
N PHE A 15 -17.19 -1.37 17.38
CA PHE A 15 -17.34 -2.28 18.53
C PHE A 15 -16.55 -1.86 19.77
N GLY A 16 -15.87 -0.72 19.72
CA GLY A 16 -15.11 -0.17 20.84
C GLY A 16 -13.68 -0.70 20.88
N GLU A 17 -12.74 0.22 21.09
CA GLU A 17 -11.32 -0.09 21.23
C GLU A 17 -10.99 -0.84 22.52
N GLU A 18 -11.79 -0.64 23.56
CA GLU A 18 -11.66 -1.30 24.86
C GLU A 18 -11.99 -2.80 24.82
N ASN A 19 -12.75 -3.24 23.80
CA ASN A 19 -13.12 -4.65 23.62
C ASN A 19 -12.21 -5.38 22.63
N ALA A 20 -11.27 -4.65 22.01
CA ALA A 20 -10.37 -5.16 20.99
C ALA A 20 -9.04 -5.63 21.60
N LEU A 21 -8.57 -6.81 21.19
CA LEU A 21 -7.24 -7.31 21.53
C LEU A 21 -6.49 -7.66 20.23
N ARG A 22 -5.33 -7.03 20.02
CA ARG A 22 -4.39 -7.46 18.99
C ARG A 22 -3.43 -8.49 19.59
N CYS A 23 -3.62 -9.75 19.21
CA CYS A 23 -2.74 -10.84 19.65
C CYS A 23 -1.62 -11.01 18.62
N VAL A 24 -0.38 -11.16 19.10
CA VAL A 24 0.80 -11.41 18.26
C VAL A 24 1.59 -12.55 18.90
N PHE A 25 1.84 -13.59 18.12
CA PHE A 25 2.59 -14.75 18.58
C PHE A 25 4.09 -14.53 18.31
N ARG A 26 4.90 -14.71 19.35
CA ARG A 26 6.34 -14.45 19.36
C ARG A 26 7.08 -15.55 20.10
N ASP A 27 8.34 -15.71 19.74
CA ASP A 27 9.32 -16.48 20.50
C ASP A 27 9.69 -15.74 21.80
N ASP A 28 10.31 -16.43 22.76
CA ASP A 28 10.74 -15.87 24.05
C ASP A 28 11.71 -14.70 23.89
N SER A 29 12.46 -14.69 22.77
CA SER A 29 13.34 -13.59 22.36
C SER A 29 12.60 -12.35 21.84
N GLY A 30 11.27 -12.41 21.72
CA GLY A 30 10.44 -11.41 21.04
C GLY A 30 10.51 -11.48 19.51
N ALA A 31 11.26 -12.44 18.96
CA ALA A 31 11.33 -12.67 17.52
C ALA A 31 10.07 -13.35 16.97
N ARG A 32 9.93 -13.38 15.64
CA ARG A 32 8.84 -14.12 14.99
C ARG A 32 8.99 -15.61 15.27
N LEU A 33 7.87 -16.29 15.49
CA LEU A 33 7.85 -17.75 15.57
C LEU A 33 8.32 -18.33 14.22
N ILE A 34 9.39 -19.11 14.27
CA ILE A 34 9.88 -19.86 13.12
C ILE A 34 9.40 -21.30 13.29
N VAL A 35 8.36 -21.67 12.55
CA VAL A 35 7.96 -23.08 12.44
C VAL A 35 8.99 -23.73 11.51
N LYS A 36 9.93 -24.49 12.08
CA LYS A 36 10.99 -25.18 11.33
C LYS A 36 10.45 -26.48 10.72
N ASP A 37 9.57 -26.39 9.73
CA ASP A 37 9.07 -27.59 9.03
C ASP A 37 9.99 -28.04 7.87
N PHE A 38 11.07 -27.31 7.59
CA PHE A 38 11.98 -27.60 6.45
C PHE A 38 13.32 -28.27 6.83
N VAL A 39 13.52 -28.69 8.08
CA VAL A 39 14.71 -29.47 8.50
C VAL A 39 14.25 -30.78 9.12
N GLN A 40 14.24 -31.85 8.32
CA GLN A 40 13.99 -33.21 8.79
C GLN A 40 15.06 -33.62 9.81
N GLY A 41 14.72 -33.61 11.10
CA GLY A 41 15.56 -34.10 12.19
C GLY A 41 14.73 -34.91 13.19
N PRO A 42 15.27 -35.99 13.80
CA PRO A 42 14.47 -36.95 14.59
C PRO A 42 13.91 -36.43 15.92
N CYS A 43 14.23 -35.20 16.33
CA CYS A 43 13.78 -34.59 17.59
C CYS A 43 12.73 -33.46 17.41
N HIS A 44 12.24 -33.24 16.18
CA HIS A 44 11.47 -32.04 15.83
C HIS A 44 9.94 -32.12 16.04
N ASP A 45 9.37 -33.33 16.11
CA ASP A 45 7.90 -33.52 16.16
C ASP A 45 7.23 -33.01 17.45
N GLN A 46 7.95 -32.98 18.58
CA GLN A 46 7.35 -32.58 19.87
C GLN A 46 7.33 -31.05 20.09
N GLN A 47 8.33 -30.30 19.61
CA GLN A 47 8.34 -28.84 19.80
C GLN A 47 7.45 -28.11 18.78
N SER A 48 7.40 -28.57 17.53
CA SER A 48 6.50 -27.98 16.51
C SER A 48 5.03 -28.16 16.90
N SER A 49 4.67 -29.33 17.45
CA SER A 49 3.32 -29.59 17.94
C SER A 49 2.95 -28.75 19.18
N ILE A 50 3.87 -28.45 20.10
CA ILE A 50 3.56 -27.59 21.26
C ILE A 50 3.24 -26.16 20.83
N VAL A 51 4.05 -25.57 19.95
CA VAL A 51 3.81 -24.19 19.47
C VAL A 51 2.51 -24.12 18.69
N ALA A 52 2.26 -25.08 17.79
CA ALA A 52 1.00 -25.19 17.06
C ALA A 52 -0.20 -25.34 18.03
N ASN A 53 -0.07 -26.19 19.06
CA ASN A 53 -1.11 -26.39 20.07
C ASN A 53 -1.38 -25.12 20.89
N ILE A 54 -0.36 -24.30 21.21
CA ILE A 54 -0.54 -23.03 21.93
C ILE A 54 -1.33 -22.05 21.06
N VAL A 55 -0.95 -21.89 19.80
CA VAL A 55 -1.65 -21.02 18.85
C VAL A 55 -3.09 -21.50 18.66
N GLN A 56 -3.27 -22.79 18.35
CA GLN A 56 -4.59 -23.40 18.15
C GLN A 56 -5.47 -23.27 19.40
N ARG A 57 -4.93 -23.54 20.60
CA ARG A 57 -5.66 -23.41 21.85
C ARG A 57 -6.11 -21.97 22.08
N THR A 58 -5.20 -21.01 21.87
CA THR A 58 -5.47 -19.57 22.04
C THR A 58 -6.58 -19.11 21.10
N LEU A 59 -6.53 -19.52 19.84
CA LEU A 59 -7.53 -19.09 18.86
C LEU A 59 -8.87 -19.81 19.02
N SER A 60 -8.85 -21.08 19.44
CA SER A 60 -10.07 -21.90 19.61
C SER A 60 -10.81 -21.57 20.90
N HIS A 61 -10.08 -21.38 22.01
CA HIS A 61 -10.69 -21.15 23.33
C HIS A 61 -10.78 -19.67 23.68
N GLY A 62 -9.97 -18.80 23.06
CA GLY A 62 -9.87 -17.41 23.45
C GLY A 62 -8.84 -17.16 24.56
N VAL A 63 -8.81 -15.92 25.05
CA VAL A 63 -7.94 -15.47 26.15
C VAL A 63 -8.75 -14.68 27.15
N GLU A 64 -8.56 -14.94 28.44
CA GLU A 64 -9.19 -14.17 29.52
C GLU A 64 -8.23 -13.13 30.11
N ILE A 65 -8.63 -11.86 30.12
CA ILE A 65 -7.87 -10.75 30.71
C ILE A 65 -8.84 -9.85 31.46
N ASN A 66 -8.59 -9.60 32.76
CA ASN A 66 -9.39 -8.70 33.60
C ASN A 66 -10.92 -8.94 33.49
N ASN A 67 -11.37 -10.18 33.68
CA ASN A 67 -12.77 -10.62 33.59
C ASN A 67 -13.42 -10.38 32.21
N ARG A 68 -12.62 -10.26 31.14
CA ARG A 68 -13.10 -10.22 29.76
C ARG A 68 -12.53 -11.40 29.01
N HIS A 69 -13.41 -12.09 28.28
CA HIS A 69 -13.05 -13.23 27.46
C HIS A 69 -13.00 -12.81 25.99
N TYR A 70 -11.79 -12.85 25.40
CA TYR A 70 -11.53 -12.42 24.03
C TYR A 70 -11.53 -13.63 23.11
N HIS A 71 -12.41 -13.62 22.11
CA HIS A 71 -12.52 -14.66 21.10
C HIS A 71 -11.88 -14.22 19.79
N PHE A 72 -11.33 -15.18 19.05
CA PHE A 72 -10.75 -14.92 17.73
C PHE A 72 -11.80 -14.37 16.74
N LEU A 73 -11.55 -13.19 16.18
CA LEU A 73 -12.43 -12.54 15.20
C LEU A 73 -11.97 -12.82 13.77
N ALA A 74 -10.80 -12.30 13.36
CA ALA A 74 -10.22 -12.43 12.03
C ALA A 74 -8.77 -11.90 11.99
N TRP A 75 -8.11 -12.02 10.84
CA TRP A 75 -6.82 -11.38 10.55
C TRP A 75 -6.86 -10.71 9.17
N SER A 76 -6.02 -9.70 8.95
CA SER A 76 -5.68 -9.24 7.59
C SER A 76 -4.31 -9.78 7.17
N ASN A 77 -3.97 -9.61 5.90
CA ASN A 77 -2.63 -9.93 5.38
C ASN A 77 -1.50 -9.27 6.18
N SER A 78 -1.73 -8.08 6.74
CA SER A 78 -0.71 -7.42 7.56
C SER A 78 -0.52 -8.09 8.90
N GLN A 79 -1.60 -8.52 9.56
CA GLN A 79 -1.49 -9.24 10.83
C GLN A 79 -0.89 -10.64 10.61
N MET A 80 -1.27 -11.33 9.53
CA MET A 80 -0.72 -12.65 9.20
C MET A 80 0.80 -12.60 8.94
N ARG A 81 1.30 -11.64 8.17
CA ARG A 81 2.76 -11.42 7.99
C ARG A 81 3.49 -11.11 9.30
N ASP A 82 2.76 -10.66 10.29
CA ASP A 82 3.24 -10.33 11.62
C ASP A 82 2.95 -11.44 12.64
N HIS A 83 2.47 -12.61 12.21
CA HIS A 83 2.02 -13.71 13.07
C HIS A 83 1.02 -13.26 14.16
N GLY A 84 0.02 -12.49 13.76
CA GLY A 84 -0.97 -11.94 14.68
C GLY A 84 -2.40 -12.02 14.15
N CYS A 85 -3.34 -11.69 15.02
CA CYS A 85 -4.78 -11.66 14.72
C CYS A 85 -5.51 -10.62 15.59
N TYR A 86 -6.76 -10.34 15.23
CA TYR A 86 -7.69 -9.61 16.08
C TYR A 86 -8.56 -10.57 16.86
N MET A 87 -8.66 -10.33 18.17
CA MET A 87 -9.59 -10.97 19.08
C MET A 87 -10.51 -9.90 19.68
N TYR A 88 -11.74 -10.27 20.01
CA TYR A 88 -12.73 -9.36 20.57
C TYR A 88 -13.46 -9.99 21.74
N ALA A 89 -13.70 -9.19 22.77
CA ALA A 89 -14.62 -9.55 23.84
C ALA A 89 -16.06 -9.25 23.43
N SER A 90 -16.99 -10.11 23.85
CA SER A 90 -18.42 -9.84 23.68
C SER A 90 -18.80 -8.58 24.47
N THR A 91 -19.59 -7.71 23.86
CA THR A 91 -20.05 -6.48 24.53
C THR A 91 -21.30 -6.76 25.34
N LEU A 92 -21.44 -6.10 26.49
CA LEU A 92 -22.63 -6.20 27.34
C LEU A 92 -23.48 -4.94 27.18
N ASN A 93 -24.80 -5.11 27.21
CA ASN A 93 -25.72 -3.99 27.30
C ASN A 93 -25.66 -3.39 28.70
N HIS A 94 -25.17 -2.16 28.82
CA HIS A 94 -25.03 -1.48 30.12
C HIS A 94 -26.35 -1.29 30.88
N ARG A 95 -27.52 -1.38 30.21
CA ARG A 95 -28.83 -1.23 30.84
C ARG A 95 -29.43 -2.54 31.33
N THR A 96 -29.20 -3.65 30.63
CA THR A 96 -29.83 -4.95 30.94
C THR A 96 -28.85 -5.99 31.48
N GLY A 97 -27.54 -5.79 31.27
CA GLY A 97 -26.49 -6.75 31.63
C GLY A 97 -26.34 -7.91 30.63
N ASP A 98 -27.20 -7.99 29.61
CA ASP A 98 -27.17 -9.06 28.61
C ASP A 98 -26.06 -8.85 27.58
N VAL A 99 -25.61 -9.93 26.94
CA VAL A 99 -24.70 -9.86 25.79
C VAL A 99 -25.37 -9.11 24.65
N SER A 100 -24.82 -7.95 24.26
CA SER A 100 -25.34 -7.14 23.15
C SER A 100 -24.76 -7.53 21.80
N MET A 101 -23.50 -7.99 21.75
CA MET A 101 -22.83 -8.37 20.51
C MET A 101 -21.81 -9.50 20.76
N THR A 102 -21.94 -10.59 20.00
CA THR A 102 -20.96 -11.68 19.98
C THR A 102 -19.98 -11.51 18.81
N VAL A 103 -18.87 -12.27 18.81
CA VAL A 103 -17.93 -12.30 17.68
C VAL A 103 -18.61 -12.81 16.40
N GLU A 104 -19.54 -13.76 16.50
CA GLU A 104 -20.34 -14.24 15.38
C GLU A 104 -21.21 -13.13 14.79
N ASP A 105 -21.79 -12.28 15.63
CA ASP A 105 -22.58 -11.14 15.17
C ASP A 105 -21.71 -10.04 14.56
N MET A 106 -20.51 -9.81 15.12
CA MET A 106 -19.50 -8.93 14.48
C MET A 106 -19.14 -9.44 13.09
N ARG A 107 -18.91 -10.75 12.91
CA ARG A 107 -18.62 -11.35 11.60
C ARG A 107 -19.78 -11.19 10.61
N LYS A 108 -21.04 -11.30 11.07
CA LYS A 108 -22.22 -11.03 10.24
C LYS A 108 -22.29 -9.57 9.82
N TRP A 109 -21.96 -8.65 10.72
CA TRP A 109 -21.92 -7.21 10.44
C TRP A 109 -20.82 -6.83 9.44
N MET A 110 -19.66 -7.51 9.47
CA MET A 110 -18.55 -7.24 8.57
C MET A 110 -18.91 -7.40 7.08
N GLY A 111 -19.88 -8.26 6.75
CA GLY A 111 -20.36 -8.45 5.38
C GLY A 111 -20.88 -9.85 5.10
N ASP A 112 -21.37 -10.04 3.88
CA ASP A 112 -21.71 -11.36 3.35
C ASP A 112 -20.54 -11.96 2.59
N PHE A 113 -19.93 -12.98 3.20
CA PHE A 113 -18.82 -13.71 2.62
C PHE A 113 -19.23 -15.08 2.09
N SER A 114 -20.53 -15.34 1.91
CA SER A 114 -21.08 -16.61 1.40
C SER A 114 -20.47 -17.03 0.05
N SER A 115 -20.08 -16.06 -0.79
CA SER A 115 -19.41 -16.29 -2.07
C SER A 115 -17.95 -16.75 -1.96
N SER A 116 -17.32 -16.63 -0.79
CA SER A 116 -15.93 -17.02 -0.56
C SER A 116 -15.86 -18.47 -0.12
N LYS A 117 -15.58 -19.37 -1.07
CA LYS A 117 -15.53 -20.82 -0.84
C LYS A 117 -14.20 -21.34 -0.28
N ASN A 118 -13.18 -20.49 -0.15
CA ASN A 118 -11.89 -20.84 0.45
C ASN A 118 -11.49 -19.86 1.55
N VAL A 119 -10.77 -20.39 2.55
CA VAL A 119 -10.34 -19.64 3.73
C VAL A 119 -9.45 -18.43 3.39
N PRO A 120 -8.44 -18.54 2.49
CA PRO A 120 -7.59 -17.38 2.16
C PRO A 120 -8.39 -16.20 1.60
N LYS A 121 -9.33 -16.47 0.69
CA LYS A 121 -10.19 -15.44 0.10
C LYS A 121 -11.15 -14.87 1.13
N LEU A 122 -11.80 -15.72 1.93
CA LEU A 122 -12.66 -15.29 3.04
C LEU A 122 -11.93 -14.32 3.98
N MET A 123 -10.75 -14.73 4.47
CA MET A 123 -9.97 -13.94 5.42
C MET A 123 -9.39 -12.68 4.78
N SER A 124 -9.02 -12.72 3.50
CA SER A 124 -8.65 -11.52 2.74
C SER A 124 -9.83 -10.54 2.61
N ARG A 125 -11.07 -11.01 2.45
CA ARG A 125 -12.28 -10.16 2.42
C ARG A 125 -12.61 -9.57 3.79
N MET A 126 -12.67 -10.40 4.83
CA MET A 126 -12.87 -9.95 6.22
C MET A 126 -11.77 -8.97 6.64
N GLY A 127 -10.53 -9.27 6.26
CA GLY A 127 -9.32 -8.48 6.49
C GLY A 127 -9.45 -7.01 6.06
N GLN A 128 -10.27 -6.72 5.05
CA GLN A 128 -10.46 -5.36 4.55
C GLN A 128 -11.13 -4.44 5.58
N CYS A 129 -11.95 -4.97 6.48
CA CYS A 129 -12.58 -4.20 7.56
C CYS A 129 -11.57 -3.69 8.60
N PHE A 130 -10.37 -4.29 8.67
CA PHE A 130 -9.28 -3.86 9.53
C PHE A 130 -8.33 -2.86 8.86
N THR A 131 -8.62 -2.44 7.62
CA THR A 131 -7.84 -1.38 6.96
C THR A 131 -7.92 -0.12 7.80
N GLN A 132 -6.75 0.44 8.13
CA GLN A 132 -6.68 1.77 8.73
C GLN A 132 -7.05 2.80 7.67
N ALA A 133 -8.18 3.46 7.87
CA ALA A 133 -8.76 4.40 6.91
C ALA A 133 -9.50 5.50 7.67
N GLN A 134 -9.44 6.72 7.15
CA GLN A 134 -10.10 7.90 7.72
C GLN A 134 -11.53 8.00 7.16
N PRO A 135 -12.56 7.98 8.01
CA PRO A 135 -13.93 8.28 7.59
C PRO A 135 -14.02 9.72 7.08
N THR A 136 -14.71 9.94 5.95
CA THR A 136 -14.80 11.26 5.32
C THR A 136 -16.24 11.75 5.22
N VAL A 137 -16.94 11.38 4.17
CA VAL A 137 -18.28 11.91 3.84
C VAL A 137 -19.31 10.77 3.80
N PRO A 138 -20.54 11.01 4.29
CA PRO A 138 -21.64 10.11 4.02
C PRO A 138 -22.03 10.18 2.55
N ILE A 139 -22.32 9.02 1.96
CA ILE A 139 -22.72 8.83 0.57
C ILE A 139 -24.20 8.47 0.56
N LEU A 140 -25.02 9.28 -0.12
CA LEU A 140 -26.43 8.96 -0.27
C LEU A 140 -26.61 7.81 -1.27
N PRO A 141 -27.65 6.97 -1.13
CA PRO A 141 -27.88 5.84 -2.05
C PRO A 141 -27.97 6.26 -3.53
N ASN A 142 -28.53 7.44 -3.82
CA ASN A 142 -28.64 7.99 -5.17
C ASN A 142 -27.34 8.64 -5.68
N GLU A 143 -26.36 8.89 -4.80
CA GLU A 143 -25.04 9.40 -5.18
C GLU A 143 -24.09 8.27 -5.60
N CYS A 144 -24.47 7.00 -5.45
CA CYS A 144 -23.62 5.84 -5.74
C CYS A 144 -24.20 4.98 -6.86
N ALA A 145 -23.39 4.68 -7.88
CA ALA A 145 -23.71 3.72 -8.93
C ALA A 145 -22.63 2.64 -9.03
N VAL A 146 -22.99 1.52 -9.64
CA VAL A 146 -22.06 0.44 -10.00
C VAL A 146 -22.17 0.17 -11.49
N GLU A 147 -21.05 0.17 -12.17
CA GLU A 147 -20.94 -0.13 -13.61
C GLU A 147 -20.11 -1.39 -13.86
N ASP A 148 -20.21 -1.90 -15.08
CA ASP A 148 -19.37 -2.97 -15.56
C ASP A 148 -17.91 -2.50 -15.73
N ASP A 149 -16.99 -3.44 -15.60
CA ASP A 149 -15.60 -3.20 -15.94
C ASP A 149 -15.41 -3.07 -17.45
N VAL A 150 -14.37 -2.35 -17.84
CA VAL A 150 -13.96 -2.24 -19.24
C VAL A 150 -13.09 -3.44 -19.58
N GLU A 151 -13.65 -4.38 -20.33
CA GLU A 151 -13.01 -5.64 -20.71
C GLU A 151 -12.66 -5.69 -22.20
N GLY A 152 -11.60 -6.40 -22.57
CA GLY A 152 -11.22 -6.61 -23.97
C GLY A 152 -9.81 -7.16 -24.17
N GLY A 153 -9.17 -6.72 -25.26
CA GLY A 153 -7.80 -7.11 -25.62
C GLY A 153 -7.70 -8.44 -26.37
N ALA A 154 -6.48 -8.97 -26.47
CA ALA A 154 -6.18 -10.17 -27.25
C ALA A 154 -6.59 -11.48 -26.54
N GLY A 155 -7.08 -11.37 -25.30
CA GLY A 155 -7.38 -12.49 -24.42
C GLY A 155 -6.13 -13.03 -23.70
N HIS A 156 -6.30 -13.56 -22.50
CA HIS A 156 -5.21 -14.16 -21.73
C HIS A 156 -4.63 -15.38 -22.49
N PRO A 157 -3.30 -15.52 -22.63
CA PRO A 157 -2.69 -16.59 -23.43
C PRO A 157 -3.13 -18.00 -23.05
N GLU A 158 -3.43 -18.24 -21.78
CA GLU A 158 -3.78 -19.57 -21.26
C GLU A 158 -5.30 -19.78 -21.12
N THR A 159 -6.07 -18.75 -20.78
CA THR A 159 -7.51 -18.91 -20.48
C THR A 159 -8.40 -18.41 -21.61
N HIS A 160 -7.84 -17.65 -22.55
CA HIS A 160 -8.56 -16.93 -23.61
C HIS A 160 -9.63 -15.94 -23.11
N GLU A 161 -9.69 -15.69 -21.80
CA GLU A 161 -10.61 -14.72 -21.21
C GLU A 161 -10.18 -13.29 -21.55
N PRO A 162 -11.13 -12.36 -21.74
CA PRO A 162 -10.80 -10.95 -21.94
C PRO A 162 -10.08 -10.37 -20.72
N TYR A 163 -9.18 -9.42 -20.96
CA TYR A 163 -8.51 -8.67 -19.92
C TYR A 163 -9.42 -7.56 -19.38
N CYS A 164 -9.31 -7.26 -18.09
CA CYS A 164 -9.96 -6.12 -17.46
C CYS A 164 -9.00 -4.92 -17.42
N PHE A 165 -9.31 -3.84 -18.14
CA PHE A 165 -8.49 -2.64 -18.19
C PHE A 165 -8.73 -1.70 -17.00
N SER A 166 -9.91 -1.79 -16.39
CA SER A 166 -10.34 -0.91 -15.31
C SER A 166 -10.29 -1.55 -13.91
N ASP A 167 -9.61 -2.70 -13.76
CA ASP A 167 -9.64 -3.51 -12.53
C ASP A 167 -9.24 -2.67 -11.31
N GLY A 168 -10.18 -2.45 -10.39
CA GLY A 168 -9.93 -1.72 -9.16
C GLY A 168 -10.03 -0.21 -9.24
N CYS A 169 -10.24 0.39 -10.42
CA CYS A 169 -10.40 1.84 -10.59
C CYS A 169 -11.89 2.19 -10.79
N GLY A 170 -12.38 3.23 -10.13
CA GLY A 170 -13.72 3.79 -10.31
C GLY A 170 -13.64 5.31 -10.42
N ARG A 171 -14.79 5.98 -10.38
CA ARG A 171 -14.89 7.42 -10.62
C ARG A 171 -15.54 8.17 -9.47
N VAL A 172 -15.07 9.39 -9.22
CA VAL A 172 -15.67 10.32 -8.26
C VAL A 172 -15.86 11.70 -8.89
N ALA A 173 -17.02 12.30 -8.66
CA ALA A 173 -17.32 13.63 -9.16
C ALA A 173 -16.46 14.70 -8.48
N PRO A 174 -16.04 15.76 -9.20
CA PRO A 174 -15.27 16.86 -8.61
C PRO A 174 -15.95 17.50 -7.38
N SER A 175 -17.27 17.64 -7.39
CA SER A 175 -18.06 18.17 -6.26
C SER A 175 -17.91 17.33 -4.99
N LEU A 176 -17.90 16.01 -5.12
CA LEU A 176 -17.70 15.09 -4.00
C LEU A 176 -16.24 15.01 -3.59
N ALA A 177 -15.30 14.99 -4.55
CA ALA A 177 -13.87 15.06 -4.28
C ALA A 177 -13.50 16.29 -3.44
N ARG A 178 -14.11 17.45 -3.72
CA ARG A 178 -13.97 18.66 -2.87
C ARG A 178 -14.45 18.43 -1.44
N ARG A 179 -15.62 17.79 -1.25
CA ARG A 179 -16.15 17.46 0.09
C ARG A 179 -15.21 16.52 0.84
N ILE A 180 -14.66 15.51 0.15
CA ILE A 180 -13.66 14.58 0.71
C ILE A 180 -12.39 15.34 1.11
N ALA A 181 -11.85 16.18 0.23
CA ALA A 181 -10.66 16.99 0.50
C ALA A 181 -10.85 17.91 1.71
N LEU A 182 -12.02 18.54 1.85
CA LEU A 182 -12.37 19.36 3.02
C LEU A 182 -12.43 18.54 4.32
N ALA A 183 -13.04 17.35 4.28
CA ALA A 183 -13.07 16.44 5.43
C ALA A 183 -11.67 15.95 5.86
N LEU A 184 -10.76 15.82 4.89
CA LEU A 184 -9.35 15.49 5.09
C LEU A 184 -8.46 16.71 5.40
N GLN A 185 -9.03 17.92 5.41
CA GLN A 185 -8.32 19.19 5.63
C GLN A 185 -7.19 19.44 4.62
N LEU A 186 -7.43 19.11 3.34
CA LEU A 186 -6.47 19.29 2.26
C LEU A 186 -6.66 20.65 1.57
N GLU A 187 -5.55 21.34 1.29
CA GLU A 187 -5.56 22.61 0.55
C GLU A 187 -5.92 22.43 -0.94
N ILE A 188 -5.48 21.31 -1.53
CA ILE A 188 -5.68 20.98 -2.94
C ILE A 188 -6.44 19.66 -3.01
N VAL A 189 -7.41 19.59 -3.92
CA VAL A 189 -8.19 18.38 -4.20
C VAL A 189 -7.31 17.37 -4.96
N PRO A 190 -7.03 16.18 -4.39
CA PRO A 190 -6.30 15.12 -5.08
C PRO A 190 -7.01 14.61 -6.35
N SER A 191 -6.22 14.09 -7.29
CA SER A 191 -6.71 13.47 -8.53
C SER A 191 -7.34 12.10 -8.31
N CYS A 192 -6.91 11.36 -7.29
CA CYS A 192 -7.52 10.09 -6.93
C CYS A 192 -7.43 9.77 -5.43
N TYR A 193 -8.29 8.86 -4.99
CA TYR A 193 -8.37 8.40 -3.61
C TYR A 193 -8.39 6.87 -3.58
N GLN A 194 -7.53 6.24 -2.78
CA GLN A 194 -7.68 4.85 -2.43
C GLN A 194 -8.70 4.74 -1.30
N VAL A 195 -9.78 4.00 -1.52
CA VAL A 195 -10.95 4.01 -0.63
C VAL A 195 -11.36 2.62 -0.14
N ARG A 196 -12.11 2.64 0.95
CA ARG A 196 -12.97 1.55 1.40
C ARG A 196 -14.38 2.11 1.56
N PHE A 197 -15.36 1.42 1.00
CA PHE A 197 -16.77 1.78 1.16
C PHE A 197 -17.56 0.49 1.17
N LYS A 198 -18.17 0.13 2.31
CA LYS A 198 -18.91 -1.14 2.41
C LYS A 198 -18.01 -2.32 2.01
N GLY A 199 -18.43 -3.15 1.06
CA GLY A 199 -17.62 -4.20 0.43
C GLY A 199 -16.79 -3.76 -0.79
N PHE A 200 -16.77 -2.48 -1.13
CA PHE A 200 -15.95 -1.91 -2.20
C PHE A 200 -14.54 -1.56 -1.72
N LYS A 201 -13.55 -1.96 -2.51
CA LYS A 201 -12.13 -1.62 -2.39
C LYS A 201 -11.58 -1.23 -3.75
N GLY A 202 -10.87 -0.10 -3.80
CA GLY A 202 -10.11 0.30 -4.98
C GLY A 202 -9.70 1.77 -4.94
N VAL A 203 -9.40 2.31 -6.12
CA VAL A 203 -9.14 3.74 -6.36
C VAL A 203 -10.37 4.40 -6.97
N LEU A 204 -10.67 5.62 -6.57
CA LEU A 204 -11.61 6.51 -7.26
C LEU A 204 -10.84 7.68 -7.87
N ALA A 205 -10.83 7.78 -9.20
CA ALA A 205 -10.25 8.90 -9.93
C ALA A 205 -11.29 10.01 -10.16
N VAL A 206 -10.86 11.27 -10.11
CA VAL A 206 -11.76 12.40 -10.35
C VAL A 206 -12.17 12.39 -11.82
N ASP A 207 -13.48 12.33 -12.10
CA ASP A 207 -14.04 12.42 -13.44
C ASP A 207 -15.02 13.61 -13.53
N PRO A 208 -14.64 14.70 -14.22
CA PRO A 208 -15.50 15.86 -14.42
C PRO A 208 -16.86 15.57 -15.07
N SER A 209 -16.99 14.48 -15.81
CA SER A 209 -18.23 14.12 -16.51
C SER A 209 -19.40 13.84 -15.55
N LEU A 210 -19.12 13.36 -14.33
CA LEU A 210 -20.13 13.01 -13.33
C LEU A 210 -20.89 14.22 -12.77
N ASP A 211 -20.30 15.42 -12.83
CA ASP A 211 -20.98 16.65 -12.40
C ASP A 211 -21.81 17.30 -13.52
N LEU A 212 -21.69 16.82 -14.77
CA LEU A 212 -22.53 17.32 -15.89
C LEU A 212 -24.00 16.96 -15.68
N MET A 213 -24.28 15.82 -15.04
CA MET A 213 -25.63 15.42 -14.65
C MET A 213 -25.95 15.92 -13.23
N LYS A 214 -26.83 16.92 -13.12
CA LYS A 214 -27.20 17.54 -11.82
C LYS A 214 -27.65 16.51 -10.77
N ASN A 215 -28.45 15.53 -11.19
CA ASN A 215 -29.00 14.47 -10.33
C ASN A 215 -28.37 13.09 -10.62
N GLY A 216 -27.20 13.07 -11.28
CA GLY A 216 -26.47 11.84 -11.56
C GLY A 216 -25.67 11.33 -10.35
N PRO A 217 -25.11 10.12 -10.44
CA PRO A 217 -24.25 9.58 -9.40
C PRO A 217 -23.01 10.46 -9.19
N LYS A 218 -22.56 10.56 -7.95
CA LYS A 218 -21.33 11.26 -7.55
C LYS A 218 -20.14 10.33 -7.34
N ILE A 219 -20.41 9.03 -7.17
CA ILE A 219 -19.45 7.95 -7.20
C ILE A 219 -19.97 6.87 -8.14
N VAL A 220 -19.06 6.36 -8.97
CA VAL A 220 -19.30 5.17 -9.76
C VAL A 220 -18.22 4.14 -9.41
N PHE A 221 -18.63 3.05 -8.77
CA PHE A 221 -17.77 1.89 -8.56
C PHE A 221 -17.85 0.95 -9.76
N ARG A 222 -16.82 0.12 -9.94
CA ARG A 222 -16.84 -0.99 -10.90
C ARG A 222 -17.07 -2.33 -10.21
N LYS A 223 -17.56 -3.32 -10.96
CA LYS A 223 -17.79 -4.69 -10.43
C LYS A 223 -16.53 -5.28 -9.79
N SER A 224 -15.36 -5.09 -10.40
CA SER A 224 -14.06 -5.51 -9.88
C SER A 224 -13.76 -4.95 -8.49
N GLN A 225 -14.28 -3.76 -8.15
CA GLN A 225 -14.09 -3.14 -6.84
C GLN A 225 -14.97 -3.78 -5.75
N MET A 226 -16.09 -4.43 -6.10
CA MET A 226 -16.99 -5.08 -5.15
C MET A 226 -16.42 -6.44 -4.71
N LYS A 227 -15.83 -6.48 -3.52
CA LYS A 227 -15.11 -7.67 -3.02
C LYS A 227 -16.03 -8.63 -2.24
N PHE A 228 -17.10 -8.12 -1.65
CA PHE A 228 -18.18 -8.85 -0.96
C PHE A 228 -19.43 -7.96 -0.85
N LYS A 229 -20.61 -8.54 -0.57
CA LYS A 229 -21.86 -7.79 -0.38
C LYS A 229 -22.09 -7.47 1.09
N GLU A 230 -22.96 -6.52 1.41
CA GLU A 230 -23.43 -6.33 2.78
C GLU A 230 -24.56 -7.31 3.10
N ARG A 231 -24.69 -7.72 4.38
CA ARG A 231 -25.81 -8.57 4.84
C ARG A 231 -27.05 -7.78 5.26
N CYS A 232 -26.84 -6.59 5.83
CA CYS A 232 -27.89 -5.76 6.38
C CYS A 232 -27.89 -4.41 5.66
N GLU A 233 -29.07 -3.93 5.26
CA GLU A 233 -29.28 -2.56 4.75
C GLU A 233 -29.23 -1.53 5.89
N GLU A 234 -28.30 -1.67 6.84
CA GLU A 234 -28.12 -0.68 7.89
C GLU A 234 -27.55 0.60 7.25
N GLN A 235 -28.34 1.67 7.30
CA GLN A 235 -28.00 2.99 6.78
C GLN A 235 -26.75 3.61 7.44
N GLU A 236 -26.26 3.03 8.53
CA GLU A 236 -25.11 3.48 9.32
C GLU A 236 -23.74 3.28 8.63
N ASN A 237 -23.62 2.37 7.65
CA ASN A 237 -22.35 2.06 6.98
C ASN A 237 -22.11 2.84 5.67
N ASN A 238 -22.85 3.93 5.44
CA ASN A 238 -22.77 4.74 4.22
C ASN A 238 -21.67 5.81 4.26
N VAL A 239 -20.56 5.61 4.98
CA VAL A 239 -19.45 6.58 5.02
C VAL A 239 -18.30 6.11 4.15
N LEU A 240 -17.82 6.98 3.26
CA LEU A 240 -16.63 6.73 2.46
C LEU A 240 -15.39 6.86 3.34
N GLU A 241 -14.56 5.82 3.36
CA GLU A 241 -13.32 5.80 4.12
C GLU A 241 -12.12 5.92 3.17
N VAL A 242 -11.27 6.92 3.38
CA VAL A 242 -10.07 7.14 2.57
C VAL A 242 -8.87 6.50 3.26
N VAL A 243 -8.17 5.62 2.56
CA VAL A 243 -6.92 4.98 3.00
C VAL A 243 -5.74 5.90 2.71
N LYS A 244 -5.67 6.37 1.46
CA LYS A 244 -4.63 7.24 0.92
C LYS A 244 -5.20 8.02 -0.26
N TYR A 245 -4.48 9.02 -0.74
CA TYR A 245 -4.84 9.83 -1.89
C TYR A 245 -3.59 10.17 -2.71
N SER A 246 -3.76 10.59 -3.97
CA SER A 246 -2.64 10.99 -4.83
C SER A 246 -1.89 12.18 -4.25
N MET A 247 -0.57 12.04 -4.10
CA MET A 247 0.32 13.10 -3.61
C MET A 247 1.66 13.05 -4.34
N PRO A 248 2.35 14.19 -4.48
CA PRO A 248 3.72 14.21 -4.99
C PRO A 248 4.62 13.30 -4.16
N SER A 249 5.17 12.26 -4.78
CA SER A 249 5.94 11.24 -4.06
C SER A 249 7.28 10.98 -4.74
N ALA A 250 8.35 10.95 -3.94
CA ALA A 250 9.69 10.64 -4.42
C ALA A 250 9.77 9.16 -4.83
N VAL A 251 10.44 8.89 -5.95
CA VAL A 251 10.75 7.52 -6.37
C VAL A 251 12.15 7.14 -5.94
N CYS A 252 12.33 5.86 -5.62
CA CYS A 252 13.63 5.27 -5.38
C CYS A 252 13.82 4.03 -6.25
N LEU A 253 15.05 3.79 -6.65
CA LEU A 253 15.49 2.48 -7.10
C LEU A 253 15.56 1.56 -5.88
N ASN A 254 15.22 0.30 -6.06
CA ASN A 254 15.40 -0.75 -5.08
C ASN A 254 16.21 -1.89 -5.69
N ARG A 255 16.65 -2.83 -4.85
CA ARG A 255 17.50 -3.93 -5.31
C ARG A 255 16.89 -4.74 -6.47
N PRO A 256 15.62 -5.20 -6.42
CA PRO A 256 15.01 -5.91 -7.56
C PRO A 256 15.03 -5.10 -8.86
N LEU A 257 14.64 -3.83 -8.81
CA LEU A 257 14.65 -2.95 -9.98
C LEU A 257 16.06 -2.76 -10.53
N ILE A 258 17.05 -2.50 -9.68
CA ILE A 258 18.46 -2.36 -10.11
C ILE A 258 18.94 -3.64 -10.79
N THR A 259 18.60 -4.82 -10.24
CA THR A 259 18.96 -6.11 -10.84
C THR A 259 18.36 -6.30 -12.22
N ILE A 260 17.09 -5.93 -12.42
CA ILE A 260 16.45 -6.00 -13.74
C ILE A 260 17.11 -5.01 -14.71
N LEU A 261 17.32 -3.75 -14.30
CA LEU A 261 17.98 -2.74 -15.12
C LEU A 261 19.37 -3.21 -15.56
N ASP A 262 20.17 -3.73 -14.63
CA ASP A 262 21.52 -4.23 -14.87
C ASP A 262 21.55 -5.34 -15.94
N GLN A 263 20.72 -6.37 -15.77
CA GLN A 263 20.65 -7.53 -16.66
C GLN A 263 20.09 -7.18 -18.04
N VAL A 264 19.00 -6.40 -18.10
CA VAL A 264 18.36 -6.03 -19.38
C VAL A 264 19.28 -5.13 -20.19
N THR A 265 19.88 -4.11 -19.57
CA THR A 265 20.82 -3.23 -20.28
C THR A 265 22.06 -3.99 -20.75
N GLN A 266 22.57 -4.95 -19.97
CA GLN A 266 23.69 -5.82 -20.38
C GLN A 266 23.36 -6.64 -21.62
N LYS A 267 22.14 -7.19 -21.70
CA LYS A 267 21.67 -7.95 -22.86
C LYS A 267 21.46 -7.09 -24.10
N GLN A 268 20.97 -5.86 -23.93
CA GLN A 268 20.66 -4.98 -25.05
C GLN A 268 21.89 -4.29 -25.65
N SER A 269 22.83 -3.80 -24.82
CA SER A 269 24.07 -3.16 -25.31
C SER A 269 25.09 -2.91 -24.21
N GLN A 270 26.38 -3.20 -24.49
CA GLN A 270 27.48 -2.88 -23.57
C GLN A 270 27.58 -1.37 -23.24
N TRP A 271 27.25 -0.50 -24.21
CA TRP A 271 27.23 0.95 -23.98
C TRP A 271 26.12 1.33 -23.01
N LEU A 272 24.93 0.77 -23.20
CA LEU A 272 23.77 1.06 -22.36
C LEU A 272 24.00 0.59 -20.92
N HIS A 273 24.56 -0.61 -20.76
CA HIS A 273 24.92 -1.15 -19.46
C HIS A 273 25.92 -0.25 -18.72
N LYS A 274 27.02 0.16 -19.38
CA LYS A 274 27.99 1.10 -18.78
C LYS A 274 27.32 2.41 -18.38
N LYS A 275 26.45 2.95 -19.24
CA LYS A 275 25.70 4.19 -18.99
C LYS A 275 24.82 4.07 -17.74
N LEU A 276 24.05 2.98 -17.64
CA LEU A 276 23.23 2.67 -16.47
C LEU A 276 24.08 2.56 -15.20
N CYS A 277 25.14 1.74 -15.20
CA CYS A 277 25.98 1.54 -14.02
C CYS A 277 26.57 2.86 -13.52
N SER A 278 27.14 3.67 -14.42
CA SER A 278 27.65 5.00 -14.08
C SER A 278 26.57 5.91 -13.50
N LYS A 279 25.34 5.85 -14.04
CA LYS A 279 24.23 6.68 -13.56
C LYS A 279 23.71 6.25 -12.19
N VAL A 280 23.56 4.95 -11.95
CA VAL A 280 23.15 4.41 -10.64
C VAL A 280 24.19 4.74 -9.57
N HIS A 281 25.49 4.61 -9.88
CA HIS A 281 26.55 5.05 -8.98
C HIS A 281 26.48 6.55 -8.70
N SER A 282 26.24 7.38 -9.71
CA SER A 282 26.06 8.83 -9.53
C SER A 282 24.88 9.16 -8.61
N TYR A 283 23.75 8.46 -8.73
CA TYR A 283 22.62 8.67 -7.81
C TYR A 283 22.98 8.30 -6.37
N LEU A 284 23.65 7.15 -6.19
CA LEU A 284 24.09 6.69 -4.87
C LEU A 284 25.09 7.67 -4.24
N GLU A 285 26.11 8.08 -4.99
CA GLU A 285 27.10 9.06 -4.53
C GLU A 285 26.42 10.38 -4.15
N ARG A 286 25.49 10.86 -4.97
CA ARG A 286 24.73 12.07 -4.68
C ARG A 286 23.90 11.95 -3.41
N GLU A 287 23.22 10.82 -3.21
CA GLU A 287 22.41 10.59 -2.01
C GLU A 287 23.27 10.51 -0.74
N LEU A 288 24.44 9.88 -0.82
CA LEU A 288 25.42 9.82 0.26
C LEU A 288 26.10 11.18 0.53
N SER A 289 26.23 12.02 -0.50
CA SER A 289 26.94 13.31 -0.42
C SER A 289 26.03 14.50 -0.08
N GLN A 290 24.71 14.37 -0.15
CA GLN A 290 23.80 15.49 0.11
C GLN A 290 23.79 15.90 1.59
N LEU A 291 24.16 17.17 1.84
CA LEU A 291 24.24 17.83 3.15
C LEU A 291 22.93 18.52 3.60
N GLY A 292 21.76 18.16 3.05
CA GLY A 292 20.52 18.95 3.20
C GLY A 292 19.29 18.17 3.67
N VAL A 293 18.49 18.82 4.52
CA VAL A 293 17.28 18.33 5.20
C VAL A 293 16.22 17.73 4.23
N GLY A 294 16.03 16.41 4.32
CA GLY A 294 14.87 15.69 3.79
C GLY A 294 15.23 14.36 3.10
N ASN A 295 14.69 13.25 3.61
CA ASN A 295 14.57 11.89 3.04
C ASN A 295 15.77 11.19 2.38
N GLY A 296 16.92 11.85 2.21
CA GLY A 296 18.21 11.25 1.85
C GLY A 296 19.07 10.93 3.07
N CYS A 297 20.20 10.28 2.84
CA CYS A 297 21.17 9.89 3.87
C CYS A 297 21.85 11.14 4.49
N ILE A 298 21.19 11.84 5.42
CA ILE A 298 21.72 12.99 6.22
C ILE A 298 22.72 12.47 7.27
N VAL A 299 23.72 11.75 6.82
CA VAL A 299 24.52 10.90 7.68
C VAL A 299 25.94 11.45 7.75
N LEU A 300 26.47 12.04 6.67
CA LEU A 300 27.76 12.74 6.77
C LEU A 300 27.66 14.11 7.47
N ALA A 301 26.60 14.88 7.20
CA ALA A 301 26.40 16.22 7.79
C ALA A 301 26.34 16.18 9.32
N MET A 302 25.66 15.20 9.91
CA MET A 302 25.55 15.05 11.37
C MET A 302 26.89 14.73 12.06
N LEU A 303 27.94 14.36 11.30
CA LEU A 303 29.28 14.17 11.85
C LEU A 303 30.10 15.47 11.89
N LEU A 304 29.65 16.51 11.18
CA LEU A 304 30.38 17.76 10.95
C LEU A 304 29.65 18.99 11.50
N ASP A 305 28.32 18.94 11.61
CA ASP A 305 27.47 20.05 12.07
C ASP A 305 26.69 19.65 13.33
N ASP A 306 26.92 20.39 14.41
CA ASP A 306 26.30 20.18 15.73
C ASP A 306 24.78 20.39 15.73
N SER A 307 24.25 21.26 14.87
CA SER A 307 22.81 21.46 14.71
C SER A 307 22.17 20.24 14.10
N VAL A 308 22.73 19.77 12.98
CA VAL A 308 22.25 18.58 12.30
C VAL A 308 22.39 17.36 13.21
N ALA A 309 23.50 17.25 13.95
CA ALA A 309 23.70 16.20 14.95
C ALA A 309 22.59 16.16 16.01
N GLY A 310 22.22 17.31 16.57
CA GLY A 310 21.20 17.39 17.61
C GLY A 310 19.80 17.04 17.11
N GLU A 311 19.43 17.52 15.92
CA GLU A 311 18.15 17.19 15.28
C GLU A 311 18.10 15.70 14.95
N GLU A 312 19.15 15.15 14.35
CA GLU A 312 19.15 13.76 13.87
C GLU A 312 19.19 12.73 15.00
N LEU A 313 19.94 12.96 16.07
CA LEU A 313 19.89 12.09 17.23
C LEU A 313 18.51 12.11 17.90
N THR A 314 17.88 13.29 17.98
CA THR A 314 16.54 13.43 18.58
C THR A 314 15.46 12.74 17.73
N LEU A 315 15.56 12.82 16.41
CA LEU A 315 14.60 12.20 15.50
C LEU A 315 14.79 10.68 15.36
N ARG A 316 16.05 10.21 15.36
CA ARG A 316 16.37 8.80 15.04
C ARG A 316 16.48 7.90 16.25
N LEU A 317 16.78 8.44 17.44
CA LEU A 317 16.87 7.64 18.66
C LEU A 317 15.56 7.74 19.43
N ASN A 318 14.98 6.58 19.76
CA ASN A 318 13.85 6.49 20.68
C ASN A 318 14.34 6.56 22.14
N LEU A 319 15.08 7.63 22.47
CA LEU A 319 15.56 7.92 23.82
C LEU A 319 14.79 9.12 24.39
N PRO A 320 14.55 9.18 25.70
CA PRO A 320 13.92 10.33 26.35
C PRO A 320 14.88 11.53 26.48
N ILE A 321 15.80 11.70 25.52
CA ILE A 321 16.85 12.71 25.51
C ILE A 321 16.58 13.67 24.35
N ASN A 322 16.45 14.95 24.65
CA ASN A 322 16.38 16.00 23.64
C ASN A 322 17.79 16.54 23.36
N PHE A 323 18.43 16.05 22.30
CA PHE A 323 19.80 16.41 21.96
C PHE A 323 19.91 17.87 21.48
N VAL A 324 18.84 18.45 20.92
CA VAL A 324 18.77 19.88 20.58
C VAL A 324 18.92 20.74 21.84
N ARG A 325 18.27 20.35 22.94
CA ARG A 325 18.36 21.04 24.24
C ARG A 325 19.73 20.84 24.89
N LEU A 326 20.32 19.65 24.82
CA LEU A 326 21.68 19.40 25.31
C LEU A 326 22.70 20.34 24.64
N ARG A 327 22.59 20.52 23.32
CA ARG A 327 23.41 21.49 22.58
C ARG A 327 23.20 22.92 23.05
N GLN A 328 21.94 23.33 23.29
CA GLN A 328 21.63 24.67 23.80
C GLN A 328 22.25 24.93 25.19
N CYS A 329 22.49 23.88 25.98
CA CYS A 329 23.21 23.97 27.25
C CYS A 329 24.74 24.05 27.09
N GLY A 330 25.27 24.12 25.86
CA GLY A 330 26.70 24.25 25.58
C GLY A 330 27.45 22.93 25.35
N ILE A 331 26.75 21.80 25.31
CA ILE A 331 27.39 20.50 25.01
C ILE A 331 27.58 20.36 23.50
N CYS A 332 28.84 20.23 23.08
CA CYS A 332 29.17 20.03 21.68
C CYS A 332 29.00 18.55 21.28
N ILE A 333 28.00 18.24 20.44
CA ILE A 333 27.61 16.85 20.14
C ILE A 333 28.67 16.16 19.26
N THR A 334 29.25 16.89 18.31
CA THR A 334 30.26 16.36 17.39
C THR A 334 31.62 16.15 18.05
N ASN A 335 31.90 16.83 19.18
CA ASN A 335 33.19 16.74 19.88
C ASN A 335 33.14 15.95 21.18
N GLU A 336 31.99 15.87 21.86
CA GLU A 336 31.87 15.09 23.09
C GLU A 336 32.05 13.59 22.77
N PRO A 337 33.02 12.89 23.39
CA PRO A 337 33.40 11.53 23.00
C PRO A 337 32.26 10.50 22.97
N PHE A 338 31.35 10.53 23.94
CA PHE A 338 30.24 9.58 23.98
C PHE A 338 29.23 9.87 22.86
N LEU A 339 28.76 11.11 22.74
CA LEU A 339 27.82 11.56 21.71
C LEU A 339 28.41 11.39 20.31
N ARG A 340 29.71 11.62 20.13
CA ARG A 340 30.40 11.36 18.88
C ARG A 340 30.40 9.87 18.50
N ARG A 341 30.56 8.96 19.47
CA ARG A 341 30.44 7.50 19.24
C ARG A 341 29.00 7.09 18.94
N VAL A 342 28.01 7.73 19.57
CA VAL A 342 26.59 7.53 19.25
C VAL A 342 26.31 7.97 17.81
N LEU A 343 26.77 9.16 17.41
CA LEU A 343 26.66 9.64 16.03
C LEU A 343 27.30 8.67 15.02
N VAL A 344 28.51 8.17 15.27
CA VAL A 344 29.15 7.17 14.38
C VAL A 344 28.36 5.87 14.30
N SER A 345 27.76 5.44 15.41
CA SER A 345 26.94 4.22 15.43
C SER A 345 25.67 4.41 14.61
N VAL A 346 24.97 5.55 14.78
CA VAL A 346 23.82 5.93 13.95
C VAL A 346 24.24 6.04 12.48
N TYR A 347 25.41 6.62 12.20
CA TYR A 347 25.96 6.72 10.85
C TYR A 347 26.10 5.34 10.20
N ARG A 348 26.84 4.46 10.86
CA ARG A 348 27.14 3.12 10.35
C ARG A 348 25.87 2.30 10.16
N TYR A 349 24.95 2.37 11.12
CA TYR A 349 23.66 1.69 11.03
C TYR A 349 22.86 2.15 9.80
N ASN A 350 22.74 3.47 9.58
CA ASN A 350 21.97 4.00 8.46
C ASN A 350 22.62 3.68 7.10
N ILE A 351 23.94 3.81 7.00
CA ILE A 351 24.68 3.42 5.79
C ILE A 351 24.47 1.93 5.49
N ASN A 352 24.65 1.05 6.48
CA ASN A 352 24.44 -0.38 6.28
C ASN A 352 22.99 -0.71 5.91
N ASN A 353 22.00 -0.07 6.55
CA ASN A 353 20.59 -0.24 6.23
C ASN A 353 20.23 0.28 4.83
N HIS A 354 20.79 1.41 4.38
CA HIS A 354 20.60 1.90 3.02
C HIS A 354 21.26 1.01 1.98
N LEU A 355 22.51 0.59 2.19
CA LEU A 355 23.23 -0.29 1.28
C LEU A 355 22.60 -1.69 1.19
N SER A 356 22.20 -2.27 2.32
CA SER A 356 21.55 -3.60 2.34
C SER A 356 20.23 -3.62 1.59
N LYS A 357 19.45 -2.54 1.64
CA LYS A 357 18.17 -2.40 0.91
C LYS A 357 18.33 -1.86 -0.50
N ALA A 358 19.49 -1.28 -0.83
CA ALA A 358 19.77 -0.55 -2.06
C ALA A 358 18.65 0.43 -2.44
N LYS A 359 18.12 1.16 -1.45
CA LYS A 359 17.02 2.13 -1.64
C LYS A 359 17.61 3.47 -2.05
N ILE A 360 17.79 3.69 -3.35
CA ILE A 360 18.46 4.88 -3.90
C ILE A 360 17.43 5.88 -4.41
N PHE A 361 17.31 7.05 -3.78
CA PHE A 361 16.34 8.07 -4.18
C PHE A 361 16.77 8.85 -5.43
N LEU A 362 15.86 8.92 -6.41
CA LEU A 362 16.11 9.66 -7.64
C LEU A 362 15.90 11.16 -7.47
N PRO A 363 16.58 12.00 -8.27
CA PRO A 363 16.28 13.44 -8.32
C PRO A 363 14.80 13.69 -8.58
N HIS A 364 14.22 14.69 -7.92
CA HIS A 364 12.84 15.09 -8.18
C HIS A 364 12.61 15.61 -9.62
N SER A 365 13.66 15.84 -10.40
CA SER A 365 13.55 16.23 -11.79
C SER A 365 13.46 15.05 -12.75
N VAL A 366 13.60 13.80 -12.29
CA VAL A 366 13.73 12.63 -13.18
C VAL A 366 12.83 11.45 -12.81
N GLY A 367 11.98 11.56 -11.79
CA GLY A 367 11.02 10.51 -11.49
C GLY A 367 10.09 10.77 -10.30
N ARG A 368 9.01 9.99 -10.21
CA ARG A 368 7.96 10.06 -9.19
C ARG A 368 7.39 8.67 -8.89
N SER A 369 6.93 8.46 -7.67
CA SER A 369 5.97 7.39 -7.37
C SER A 369 4.57 7.95 -7.61
N MET A 370 3.73 7.25 -8.37
CA MET A 370 2.40 7.73 -8.77
C MET A 370 1.37 6.61 -8.68
N TYR A 371 0.13 6.94 -8.28
CA TYR A 371 -0.98 5.99 -8.45
C TYR A 371 -1.27 5.75 -9.92
N GLY A 372 -1.63 4.52 -10.26
CA GLY A 372 -2.25 4.21 -11.55
C GLY A 372 -3.72 4.57 -11.56
N VAL A 373 -4.18 5.19 -12.66
CA VAL A 373 -5.60 5.42 -12.92
C VAL A 373 -5.95 5.06 -14.36
N PHE A 374 -7.23 4.81 -14.59
CA PHE A 374 -7.78 4.41 -15.88
C PHE A 374 -8.18 5.64 -16.73
N ASP A 375 -7.91 5.60 -18.04
CA ASP A 375 -8.37 6.62 -18.99
C ASP A 375 -9.85 6.45 -19.35
N GLU A 376 -10.72 7.16 -18.64
CA GLU A 376 -12.16 7.21 -18.91
C GLU A 376 -12.52 7.83 -20.27
N THR A 377 -11.58 8.53 -20.92
CA THR A 377 -11.84 9.20 -22.20
C THR A 377 -11.59 8.30 -23.41
N GLY A 378 -10.83 7.21 -23.23
CA GLY A 378 -10.43 6.29 -24.30
C GLY A 378 -9.49 6.90 -25.35
N LEU A 379 -8.89 8.05 -25.07
CA LEU A 379 -8.10 8.81 -26.04
C LEU A 379 -6.64 8.35 -26.10
N LEU A 380 -6.09 7.81 -25.02
CA LEU A 380 -4.74 7.26 -25.00
C LEU A 380 -4.68 5.97 -25.82
N GLN A 381 -3.67 5.87 -26.69
CA GLN A 381 -3.40 4.66 -27.45
C GLN A 381 -2.55 3.67 -26.66
N TYR A 382 -2.59 2.40 -27.02
CA TYR A 382 -1.69 1.41 -26.45
C TYR A 382 -0.21 1.80 -26.65
N GLY A 383 0.58 1.72 -25.58
CA GLY A 383 1.96 2.20 -25.50
C GLY A 383 2.08 3.66 -25.05
N GLN A 384 0.95 4.37 -24.91
CA GLN A 384 0.92 5.75 -24.42
C GLN A 384 0.43 5.83 -22.98
N VAL A 385 0.90 6.84 -22.26
CA VAL A 385 0.43 7.21 -20.91
C VAL A 385 0.28 8.72 -20.81
N PHE A 386 -0.51 9.20 -19.85
CA PHE A 386 -0.54 10.63 -19.50
C PHE A 386 0.14 10.86 -18.15
N ILE A 387 1.04 11.85 -18.10
CA ILE A 387 1.80 12.20 -16.91
C ILE A 387 1.84 13.72 -16.73
N GLN A 388 1.24 14.16 -15.63
CA GLN A 388 1.31 15.53 -15.12
C GLN A 388 1.56 15.46 -13.62
N TYR A 389 2.44 16.31 -13.08
CA TYR A 389 2.86 16.19 -11.68
C TYR A 389 3.18 17.55 -11.07
N SER A 390 3.07 17.64 -9.75
CA SER A 390 3.42 18.83 -9.00
C SER A 390 4.93 19.12 -9.07
N ALA A 391 5.29 20.39 -9.21
CA ALA A 391 6.67 20.82 -9.28
C ALA A 391 7.45 20.50 -7.99
N SER A 392 6.78 20.64 -6.84
CA SER A 392 7.29 20.27 -5.52
C SER A 392 6.93 18.83 -5.15
N VAL A 393 7.87 18.12 -4.52
CA VAL A 393 7.64 16.77 -3.95
C VAL A 393 7.26 16.84 -2.47
N LYS A 394 7.45 17.99 -1.81
CA LYS A 394 7.13 18.13 -0.37
C LYS A 394 5.65 18.36 -0.13
N LYS A 395 5.00 19.11 -1.03
CA LYS A 395 3.57 19.41 -0.96
C LYS A 395 3.05 19.77 -2.35
N PRO A 396 1.78 19.48 -2.66
CA PRO A 396 1.13 20.04 -3.83
C PRO A 396 1.11 21.58 -3.69
N ASP A 397 1.61 22.30 -4.68
CA ASP A 397 1.71 23.78 -4.67
C ASP A 397 0.86 24.42 -5.79
N GLY A 398 0.06 23.62 -6.48
CA GLY A 398 -0.74 24.02 -7.63
C GLY A 398 0.08 24.27 -8.90
N LYS A 399 1.41 24.17 -8.84
CA LYS A 399 2.29 24.36 -10.00
C LYS A 399 2.55 23.01 -10.65
N LEU A 400 1.90 22.77 -11.78
CA LEU A 400 1.96 21.51 -12.49
C LEU A 400 3.03 21.54 -13.58
N LYS A 401 3.68 20.40 -13.79
CA LYS A 401 4.58 20.12 -14.90
C LYS A 401 3.99 18.98 -15.72
N ILE A 402 3.95 19.19 -17.03
CA ILE A 402 3.55 18.15 -17.99
C ILE A 402 4.83 17.44 -18.44
N TYR A 403 4.80 16.10 -18.48
CA TYR A 403 5.86 15.31 -19.08
C TYR A 403 5.38 14.70 -20.40
N THR A 404 6.18 14.84 -21.45
CA THR A 404 5.95 14.21 -22.76
C THR A 404 7.24 13.57 -23.25
N GLY A 405 7.13 12.42 -23.89
CA GLY A 405 8.28 11.66 -24.40
C GLY A 405 8.44 10.29 -23.73
N PRO A 406 9.55 9.58 -23.99
CA PRO A 406 9.75 8.24 -23.48
C PRO A 406 9.79 8.24 -21.95
N VAL A 407 9.17 7.25 -21.30
CA VAL A 407 9.15 7.10 -19.85
C VAL A 407 9.27 5.63 -19.47
N MET A 408 10.04 5.34 -18.44
CA MET A 408 10.15 4.01 -17.85
C MET A 408 9.18 3.90 -16.67
N ILE A 409 8.36 2.84 -16.65
CA ILE A 409 7.39 2.59 -15.60
C ILE A 409 7.50 1.13 -15.14
N THR A 410 7.37 0.92 -13.84
CA THR A 410 7.28 -0.42 -13.24
C THR A 410 6.48 -0.37 -11.96
N LYS A 411 5.91 -1.51 -11.57
CA LYS A 411 5.28 -1.72 -10.27
C LYS A 411 6.22 -2.51 -9.38
N ASN A 412 6.32 -2.10 -8.11
CA ASN A 412 7.12 -2.82 -7.12
C ASN A 412 6.25 -3.74 -6.25
N PRO A 413 6.72 -4.95 -5.91
CA PRO A 413 7.97 -5.58 -6.36
C PRO A 413 7.90 -6.01 -7.84
N CYS A 414 9.02 -5.84 -8.55
CA CYS A 414 9.25 -6.39 -9.88
C CYS A 414 10.20 -7.59 -9.77
N HIS A 415 10.00 -8.60 -10.61
CA HIS A 415 10.67 -9.90 -10.52
C HIS A 415 11.33 -10.32 -11.83
N VAL A 416 10.69 -10.04 -12.96
CA VAL A 416 11.14 -10.45 -14.28
C VAL A 416 11.45 -9.26 -15.17
N ALA A 417 12.23 -9.49 -16.22
CA ALA A 417 12.68 -8.44 -17.13
C ALA A 417 11.53 -7.63 -17.76
N GLY A 418 10.42 -8.31 -18.10
CA GLY A 418 9.22 -7.70 -18.67
C GLY A 418 8.44 -6.79 -17.72
N ASP A 419 8.68 -6.83 -16.41
CA ASP A 419 7.96 -6.00 -15.44
C ASP A 419 8.34 -4.51 -15.49
N VAL A 420 9.45 -4.19 -16.16
CA VAL A 420 9.95 -2.82 -16.36
C VAL A 420 9.73 -2.43 -17.81
N ARG A 421 8.87 -1.44 -18.04
CA ARG A 421 8.33 -1.11 -19.36
C ARG A 421 8.67 0.33 -19.73
N MET A 422 9.01 0.53 -21.00
CA MET A 422 9.09 1.81 -21.68
C MET A 422 7.74 2.12 -22.33
N PHE A 423 7.24 3.32 -22.07
CA PHE A 423 6.04 3.88 -22.68
C PHE A 423 6.34 5.27 -23.25
N THR A 424 5.38 5.85 -23.97
CA THR A 424 5.45 7.25 -24.43
C THR A 424 4.43 8.10 -23.69
N ALA A 425 4.89 9.04 -22.88
CA ALA A 425 4.05 10.03 -22.27
C ALA A 425 3.54 11.03 -23.32
N VAL A 426 2.22 11.20 -23.42
CA VAL A 426 1.57 12.13 -24.33
C VAL A 426 0.67 13.08 -23.55
N TYR A 427 0.58 14.33 -24.01
CA TYR A 427 -0.33 15.30 -23.43
C TYR A 427 -1.72 15.16 -24.06
N GLN A 428 -2.74 15.10 -23.22
CA GLN A 428 -4.14 15.06 -23.63
C GLN A 428 -4.94 16.09 -22.82
N PRO A 429 -5.44 17.18 -23.43
CA PRO A 429 -6.23 18.20 -22.74
C PRO A 429 -7.39 17.66 -21.91
N ALA A 430 -8.07 16.60 -22.37
CA ALA A 430 -9.19 15.99 -21.64
C ALA A 430 -8.76 15.41 -20.27
N LEU A 431 -7.48 15.04 -20.12
CA LEU A 431 -6.89 14.47 -18.90
C LEU A 431 -6.17 15.52 -18.04
N ALA A 432 -6.16 16.80 -18.43
CA ALA A 432 -5.40 17.86 -17.74
C ALA A 432 -5.83 18.12 -16.28
N HIS A 433 -7.00 17.62 -15.87
CA HIS A 433 -7.48 17.66 -14.49
C HIS A 433 -6.78 16.65 -13.57
N LEU A 434 -6.10 15.65 -14.13
CA LEU A 434 -5.36 14.62 -13.40
C LEU A 434 -3.89 15.03 -13.25
N PHE A 435 -3.35 14.87 -12.05
CA PHE A 435 -1.96 15.13 -11.70
C PHE A 435 -1.50 14.27 -10.52
N ASP A 436 -0.18 14.05 -10.41
CA ASP A 436 0.44 13.16 -9.41
C ASP A 436 -0.10 11.71 -9.48
N VAL A 437 -0.54 11.33 -10.68
CA VAL A 437 -1.00 10.00 -11.09
C VAL A 437 -0.45 9.69 -12.48
N VAL A 438 -0.34 8.40 -12.81
CA VAL A 438 -0.12 7.94 -14.18
C VAL A 438 -1.44 7.40 -14.73
N VAL A 439 -1.86 7.91 -15.89
CA VAL A 439 -3.09 7.45 -16.56
C VAL A 439 -2.73 6.43 -17.62
N PHE A 440 -3.35 5.26 -17.56
CA PHE A 440 -3.17 4.16 -18.49
C PHE A 440 -4.33 4.10 -19.51
N PRO A 441 -4.07 3.63 -20.75
CA PRO A 441 -5.08 3.55 -21.79
C PRO A 441 -6.14 2.51 -21.45
N GLY A 442 -7.38 2.79 -21.85
CA GLY A 442 -8.52 1.90 -21.60
C GLY A 442 -8.71 0.80 -22.66
N HIS A 443 -7.78 0.65 -23.59
CA HIS A 443 -7.83 -0.34 -24.68
C HIS A 443 -6.41 -0.71 -25.15
N GLY A 444 -6.33 -1.81 -25.90
CA GLY A 444 -5.09 -2.39 -26.40
C GLY A 444 -5.14 -3.92 -26.35
N PRO A 445 -4.05 -4.63 -26.73
CA PRO A 445 -3.98 -6.09 -26.62
C PRO A 445 -3.94 -6.59 -25.16
N ARG A 446 -3.36 -5.82 -24.24
CA ARG A 446 -3.22 -6.14 -22.80
C ARG A 446 -3.18 -4.85 -21.97
N PRO A 447 -3.73 -4.80 -20.75
CA PRO A 447 -3.60 -3.63 -19.88
C PRO A 447 -2.14 -3.39 -19.45
N HIS A 448 -1.66 -2.15 -19.50
CA HIS A 448 -0.30 -1.82 -19.06
C HIS A 448 0.00 -2.13 -17.59
N PRO A 449 -0.95 -1.96 -16.63
CA PRO A 449 -0.80 -2.48 -15.28
C PRO A 449 -0.48 -3.97 -15.23
N ASP A 450 -1.23 -4.80 -15.95
CA ASP A 450 -1.06 -6.26 -15.99
C ASP A 450 0.32 -6.65 -16.52
N GLU A 451 0.84 -5.94 -17.53
CA GLU A 451 2.19 -6.14 -18.07
C GLU A 451 3.30 -5.90 -17.04
N MET A 452 3.03 -5.15 -15.98
CA MET A 452 3.99 -4.80 -14.93
C MET A 452 3.67 -5.58 -13.65
N ALA A 453 4.22 -6.80 -13.52
CA ALA A 453 4.05 -7.66 -12.35
C ALA A 453 2.58 -8.02 -12.02
N GLY A 454 1.71 -8.13 -13.05
CA GLY A 454 0.31 -8.52 -12.88
C GLY A 454 -0.48 -7.52 -12.03
N SER A 455 -0.13 -6.23 -12.14
CA SER A 455 -0.68 -5.16 -11.33
C SER A 455 -2.11 -4.79 -11.75
N ASP A 456 -2.88 -4.24 -10.80
CA ASP A 456 -4.21 -3.69 -11.00
C ASP A 456 -4.24 -2.19 -10.62
N LEU A 457 -5.42 -1.58 -10.60
CA LEU A 457 -5.61 -0.18 -10.24
C LEU A 457 -6.34 -0.02 -8.90
N ASP A 458 -6.24 -0.99 -7.98
CA ASP A 458 -6.93 -0.99 -6.69
C ASP A 458 -6.22 -0.19 -5.57
N GLY A 459 -5.08 0.40 -5.94
CA GLY A 459 -4.24 1.26 -5.12
C GLY A 459 -2.74 1.01 -5.32
N ASP A 460 -2.35 0.38 -6.43
CA ASP A 460 -0.95 0.20 -6.79
C ASP A 460 -0.28 1.54 -7.12
N GLU A 461 0.94 1.70 -6.62
CA GLU A 461 1.83 2.82 -6.91
C GLU A 461 2.93 2.35 -7.88
N TYR A 462 3.16 3.14 -8.92
CA TYR A 462 4.13 2.86 -9.98
C TYR A 462 5.35 3.78 -9.84
N SER A 463 6.53 3.19 -10.00
CA SER A 463 7.76 3.94 -10.19
C SER A 463 7.78 4.49 -11.61
N VAL A 464 7.54 5.79 -11.76
CA VAL A 464 7.55 6.51 -13.04
C VAL A 464 8.86 7.28 -13.16
N ILE A 465 9.76 6.82 -14.04
CA ILE A 465 11.11 7.34 -14.17
C ILE A 465 11.29 7.89 -15.58
N PHE A 466 11.69 9.15 -15.65
CA PHE A 466 11.90 9.87 -16.89
C PHE A 466 13.34 10.38 -17.07
N ASP A 467 14.32 9.56 -16.64
CA ASP A 467 15.75 9.80 -16.87
C ASP A 467 16.24 9.02 -18.12
N PRO A 468 16.64 9.69 -19.20
CA PRO A 468 17.10 9.03 -20.43
C PRO A 468 18.43 8.27 -20.26
N ASP A 469 19.12 8.41 -19.13
CA ASP A 469 20.36 7.67 -18.87
C ASP A 469 20.14 6.24 -18.38
N ILE A 470 18.90 5.87 -18.03
CA ILE A 470 18.57 4.53 -17.54
C ILE A 470 17.54 3.79 -18.41
N TYR A 471 17.12 4.38 -19.54
CA TYR A 471 16.11 3.79 -20.42
C TYR A 471 16.57 2.51 -21.10
N PHE A 472 15.61 1.65 -21.42
CA PHE A 472 15.83 0.55 -22.35
C PHE A 472 15.68 1.01 -23.79
N ASN A 473 16.32 0.32 -24.72
CA ASN A 473 16.10 0.54 -26.15
C ASN A 473 14.77 -0.05 -26.60
N GLN A 474 14.35 -1.16 -25.98
CA GLN A 474 13.13 -1.88 -26.29
C GLN A 474 12.60 -2.61 -25.04
N ASN A 475 11.30 -2.89 -25.05
CA ASN A 475 10.66 -3.68 -23.99
C ASN A 475 10.98 -5.17 -24.15
N GLU A 476 11.24 -5.82 -23.03
CA GLU A 476 11.22 -7.29 -22.94
C GLU A 476 9.76 -7.77 -22.91
N GLU A 477 9.55 -9.04 -23.23
CA GLU A 477 8.21 -9.65 -23.22
C GLU A 477 7.65 -9.69 -21.79
N ALA A 478 6.40 -9.24 -21.65
CA ALA A 478 5.70 -9.24 -20.37
C ALA A 478 5.32 -10.68 -19.99
N MET A 479 5.66 -11.09 -18.77
CA MET A 479 5.30 -12.42 -18.27
C MET A 479 3.78 -12.59 -18.21
N THR A 480 3.29 -13.79 -18.45
CA THR A 480 1.88 -14.14 -18.27
C THR A 480 1.60 -14.42 -16.79
N PHE A 481 0.56 -13.80 -16.25
CA PHE A 481 0.15 -13.96 -14.85
C PHE A 481 -1.17 -14.73 -14.76
N PRO A 482 -1.14 -16.07 -14.81
CA PRO A 482 -2.36 -16.85 -14.68
C PRO A 482 -2.97 -16.64 -13.29
N LYS A 483 -4.29 -16.42 -13.24
CA LYS A 483 -5.02 -16.39 -11.98
C LYS A 483 -4.94 -17.79 -11.36
N SER A 484 -4.29 -17.92 -10.21
CA SER A 484 -4.40 -19.13 -9.41
C SER A 484 -5.83 -19.27 -8.92
N SER A 485 -6.52 -20.31 -9.37
CA SER A 485 -7.79 -20.72 -8.79
C SER A 485 -7.46 -21.67 -7.63
N PRO A 486 -7.59 -21.23 -6.36
CA PRO A 486 -7.53 -22.17 -5.26
C PRO A 486 -8.68 -23.18 -5.40
N ASP A 487 -8.46 -24.42 -4.96
CA ASP A 487 -9.54 -25.41 -4.87
C ASP A 487 -10.66 -24.84 -4.00
N ASP A 488 -11.84 -24.69 -4.59
CA ASP A 488 -13.03 -24.30 -3.85
C ASP A 488 -13.50 -25.50 -3.02
N PHE A 489 -13.73 -25.29 -1.73
CA PHE A 489 -14.34 -26.32 -0.89
C PHE A 489 -15.85 -26.41 -1.18
N ASP A 490 -16.40 -27.62 -1.11
CA ASP A 490 -17.84 -27.86 -1.30
C ASP A 490 -18.72 -27.13 -0.28
N ALA A 491 -18.17 -26.82 0.89
CA ALA A 491 -18.83 -26.08 1.97
C ALA A 491 -18.16 -24.72 2.23
N ALA A 492 -18.96 -23.73 2.63
CA ALA A 492 -18.46 -22.44 3.04
C ALA A 492 -17.50 -22.59 4.25
N PRO A 493 -16.35 -21.88 4.27
CA PRO A 493 -15.44 -21.98 5.38
C PRO A 493 -16.08 -21.51 6.70
N THR A 494 -15.90 -22.30 7.75
CA THR A 494 -16.34 -22.00 9.11
C THR A 494 -15.23 -21.32 9.92
N ALA A 495 -15.59 -20.80 11.10
CA ALA A 495 -14.61 -20.33 12.08
C ALA A 495 -13.55 -21.41 12.38
N TYR A 496 -13.98 -22.68 12.51
CA TYR A 496 -13.10 -23.82 12.72
C TYR A 496 -12.13 -24.07 11.56
N THR A 497 -12.60 -24.05 10.31
CA THR A 497 -11.70 -24.20 9.15
C THR A 497 -10.70 -23.05 9.04
N SER A 498 -11.08 -21.87 9.50
CA SER A 498 -10.18 -20.73 9.54
C SER A 498 -9.10 -20.91 10.60
N LEU A 499 -9.47 -21.39 11.79
CA LEU A 499 -8.54 -21.71 12.87
C LEU A 499 -7.48 -22.75 12.46
N ILE A 500 -7.86 -23.75 11.67
CA ILE A 500 -6.92 -24.75 11.15
C ILE A 500 -5.95 -24.16 10.12
N PHE A 501 -6.40 -23.17 9.34
CA PHE A 501 -5.57 -22.54 8.31
C PHE A 501 -4.54 -21.57 8.88
N PHE A 502 -4.84 -20.90 10.00
CA PHE A 502 -3.95 -19.96 10.67
C PHE A 502 -2.77 -20.68 11.31
#